data_AF-F6RCZ2-F1
#
_entry.id   AF-F6RCZ2-F1
#
_cell.length_a   1.000
_cell.length_b   1.000
_cell.length_c   1.000
_cell.angle_alpha   90.00
_cell.angle_beta   90.00
_cell.angle_gamma   90.00
#
_symmetry.space_group_name_H-M   'P 1'
#
loop_
_entity.id
_entity.type
_entity.pdbx_description
1 polymer ?
#
loop_
_entity_poly.entity_id
_entity_poly.type
_entity_poly.pdbx_seq_one_letter_code
_entity_poly.pdbx_strand_id
1 'polypeptide(L)' 'LVCLTTRTNPSNLPYKETLEATLDSLERAGVWECLVTQPVDHWELATSEQETGLGTCANDGFISGIIYLYRKQETV' A
#
# COMPACT_ATOMS: atom_id res chain seq x y z
N LEU A 1 2.26 11.15 13.51
CA LEU A 1 2.52 9.97 12.64
C LEU A 1 1.26 9.66 11.84
N VAL A 2 1.41 9.21 10.60
CA VAL A 2 0.31 8.79 9.73
C VAL A 2 0.59 7.37 9.27
N CYS A 3 -0.36 6.46 9.52
CA CYS A 3 -0.31 5.08 9.05
C CYS A 3 -1.31 4.94 7.89
N LEU A 4 -0.82 4.44 6.76
CA LEU A 4 -1.60 4.18 5.56
C LEU A 4 -1.45 2.70 5.23
N THR A 5 -2.53 2.07 4.79
CA THR A 5 -2.51 0.67 4.36
C THR A 5 -3.18 0.57 3.01
N THR A 6 -2.61 -0.25 2.13
CA THR A 6 -3.18 -0.54 0.82
C THR A 6 -3.28 -2.03 0.62
N ARG A 7 -4.38 -2.49 0.03
CA ARG A 7 -4.49 -3.83 -0.52
C ARG A 7 -3.99 -3.89 -1.97
N THR A 8 -3.49 -5.02 -2.40
CA THR A 8 -2.98 -5.27 -3.75
C THR A 8 -3.93 -6.22 -4.47
N ASN A 9 -5.08 -5.69 -4.89
CA ASN A 9 -6.02 -6.36 -5.79
C ASN A 9 -6.19 -5.50 -7.07
N PRO A 10 -6.57 -6.10 -8.22
CA PRO A 10 -6.53 -5.42 -9.51
C PRO A 10 -7.31 -4.10 -9.57
N SER A 11 -8.48 -4.04 -8.91
CA SER A 11 -9.29 -2.81 -8.87
C SER A 11 -8.69 -1.70 -8.01
N ASN A 12 -7.82 -2.03 -7.05
CA ASN A 12 -7.17 -1.05 -6.19
C ASN A 12 -5.84 -0.53 -6.76
N LEU A 13 -5.27 -1.20 -7.76
CA LEU A 13 -3.96 -0.87 -8.32
C LEU A 13 -3.85 0.61 -8.77
N PRO A 14 -4.81 1.20 -9.50
CA PRO A 14 -4.70 2.61 -9.90
C PRO A 14 -4.72 3.60 -8.73
N TYR A 15 -5.45 3.28 -7.65
CA TYR A 15 -5.48 4.11 -6.45
C TYR A 15 -4.18 4.03 -5.67
N LYS A 16 -3.59 2.83 -5.61
CA LYS A 16 -2.28 2.61 -5.01
C LYS A 16 -1.20 3.40 -5.75
N GLU A 17 -1.15 3.32 -7.07
CA GLU A 17 -0.20 4.09 -7.90
C GLU A 17 -0.35 5.60 -7.68
N THR A 18 -1.59 6.10 -7.62
CA THR A 18 -1.88 7.51 -7.36
C THR A 18 -1.44 7.94 -5.95
N LEU A 19 -1.66 7.08 -4.95
CA LEU A 19 -1.22 7.31 -3.58
C LEU A 19 0.31 7.37 -3.49
N GLU A 20 1.00 6.39 -4.07
CA GLU A 20 2.47 6.31 -4.06
C GLU A 20 3.10 7.52 -4.76
N ALA A 21 2.54 7.96 -5.90
CA ALA A 21 2.99 9.17 -6.57
C ALA A 21 2.79 10.44 -5.71
N THR A 22 1.69 10.50 -4.94
CA THR A 22 1.44 11.61 -4.02
C THR A 22 2.42 11.60 -2.84
N LEU A 23 2.70 10.44 -2.27
CA LEU A 23 3.65 10.28 -1.17
C LEU A 23 5.07 10.65 -1.61
N ASP A 24 5.51 10.19 -2.79
CA ASP A 24 6.80 10.57 -3.38
C ASP A 24 6.94 12.09 -3.56
N SER A 25 5.88 12.75 -4.04
CA SER A 25 5.86 14.22 -4.16
C SER A 25 6.03 14.92 -2.80
N LEU A 26 5.35 14.43 -1.75
CA LEU A 26 5.43 14.99 -0.40
C LEU A 26 6.81 14.75 0.25
N GLU A 27 7.42 13.61 -0.01
CA GLU A 27 8.79 13.31 0.42
C GLU A 27 9.81 14.21 -0.27
N ARG A 28 9.71 14.35 -1.61
CA ARG A 28 10.59 15.25 -2.37
C ARG A 28 10.44 16.72 -1.98
N ALA A 29 9.25 17.13 -1.57
CA ALA A 29 9.00 18.46 -1.03
C ALA A 29 9.49 18.64 0.43
N GLY A 30 9.97 17.57 1.07
CA GLY A 30 10.49 17.60 2.44
C GLY A 30 9.41 17.87 3.51
N VAL A 31 8.13 17.78 3.15
CA VAL A 31 7.01 18.02 4.08
C VAL A 31 6.60 16.74 4.81
N TRP A 32 6.94 15.58 4.25
CA TRP A 32 6.71 14.27 4.84
C TRP A 32 7.98 13.44 4.75
N GLU A 33 8.11 12.48 5.66
CA GLU A 33 9.23 11.55 5.73
C GLU A 33 8.69 10.14 5.90
N CYS A 34 9.13 9.25 5.01
CA CYS A 34 8.83 7.84 5.10
C CYS A 34 9.66 7.19 6.21
N LEU A 35 8.98 6.57 7.17
CA LEU A 35 9.62 5.83 8.25
C LEU A 35 9.63 4.32 7.96
N VAL A 36 8.55 3.80 7.37
CA VAL A 36 8.40 2.38 7.05
C VAL A 36 7.58 2.22 5.78
N THR A 37 8.04 1.34 4.89
CA THR A 37 7.24 0.74 3.82
C THR A 37 7.38 -0.77 3.94
N GLN A 38 6.33 -1.43 4.44
CA GLN A 38 6.35 -2.87 4.73
C GLN A 38 5.32 -3.60 3.87
N PRO A 39 5.73 -4.41 2.88
CA PRO A 39 4.82 -5.32 2.21
C PRO A 39 4.38 -6.45 3.16
N VAL A 40 3.12 -6.87 3.01
CA VAL A 40 2.51 -7.95 3.78
C VAL A 40 1.88 -8.93 2.80
N ASP A 41 2.41 -10.15 2.73
CA ASP A 41 1.97 -11.14 1.74
C ASP A 41 0.54 -11.63 2.02
N HIS A 42 0.19 -11.82 3.30
CA HIS A 42 -1.13 -12.29 3.73
C HIS A 42 -1.85 -11.16 4.49
N TRP A 43 -2.42 -10.21 3.74
CA TRP A 43 -3.04 -9.02 4.32
C TRP A 43 -4.51 -9.26 4.68
N GLU A 44 -5.32 -9.57 3.68
CA GLU A 44 -6.78 -9.77 3.80
C GLU A 44 -7.22 -10.94 2.92
N LEU A 45 -8.35 -11.56 3.22
CA LEU A 45 -8.95 -12.56 2.32
C LEU A 45 -9.62 -11.86 1.12
N ALA A 46 -9.42 -12.40 -0.06
CA ALA A 46 -10.10 -12.00 -1.28
C ALA A 46 -11.62 -12.18 -1.10
N THR A 47 -12.39 -11.17 -1.51
CA THR A 47 -13.86 -11.24 -1.51
C THR A 47 -14.40 -11.83 -2.82
N SER A 48 -13.53 -11.98 -3.82
CA SER A 48 -13.83 -12.61 -5.11
C SER A 48 -12.58 -13.26 -5.70
N GLU A 49 -12.76 -14.34 -6.46
CA GLU A 49 -11.70 -15.03 -7.19
C GLU A 49 -10.91 -14.09 -8.13
N GLN A 50 -11.56 -13.04 -8.63
CA GLN A 50 -10.93 -12.03 -9.50
C GLN A 50 -9.91 -11.15 -8.77
N GLU A 51 -9.95 -11.09 -7.44
CA GLU A 51 -9.03 -10.29 -6.63
C GLU A 51 -7.69 -10.99 -6.38
N THR A 52 -7.67 -12.32 -6.45
CA THR A 52 -6.49 -13.16 -6.16
C THR A 52 -5.41 -13.11 -7.25
N GLY A 53 -5.72 -12.56 -8.43
CA GLY A 53 -4.82 -12.57 -9.58
C GLY A 53 -4.55 -13.98 -10.12
N LEU A 54 -4.34 -14.11 -11.44
CA LEU A 54 -3.91 -15.39 -11.99
C LEU A 54 -2.44 -15.65 -11.60
N GLY A 55 -2.21 -16.65 -10.74
CA GLY A 55 -0.99 -17.46 -10.82
C GLY A 55 0.04 -17.34 -9.70
N THR A 56 -0.33 -17.62 -8.45
CA THR A 56 0.63 -18.20 -7.51
C THR A 56 0.04 -19.46 -6.85
N CYS A 57 0.89 -20.47 -6.70
CA CYS A 57 0.58 -21.88 -6.47
C CYS A 57 0.13 -22.21 -5.03
N ALA A 58 -0.44 -21.23 -4.33
CA ALA A 58 -1.00 -21.38 -2.99
C ALA A 58 -2.22 -20.47 -2.88
N ASN A 59 -3.38 -20.94 -3.38
CA ASN A 59 -4.65 -20.24 -3.15
C ASN A 59 -5.09 -20.48 -1.70
N ASP A 60 -4.43 -19.86 -0.73
CA ASP A 60 -4.95 -19.72 0.63
C ASP A 60 -5.98 -18.57 0.74
N GLY A 61 -6.23 -17.88 -0.38
CA GLY A 61 -7.26 -16.87 -0.54
C GLY A 61 -6.84 -15.49 -0.06
N PHE A 62 -5.60 -15.29 0.37
CA PHE A 62 -5.13 -13.97 0.79
C PHE A 62 -4.70 -13.10 -0.40
N ILE A 63 -5.01 -11.81 -0.31
CA ILE A 63 -4.39 -10.77 -1.12
C ILE A 63 -3.28 -10.11 -0.31
N SER A 64 -2.25 -9.64 -1.00
CA SER A 64 -1.16 -8.91 -0.37
C SER A 64 -1.52 -7.45 -0.13
N GLY A 65 -0.76 -6.78 0.71
CA GLY A 65 -0.92 -5.37 1.02
C GLY A 65 0.41 -4.70 1.35
N ILE A 66 0.36 -3.39 1.63
CA ILE A 66 1.51 -2.61 2.06
C ILE A 66 1.08 -1.69 3.20
N ILE A 67 1.89 -1.64 4.26
CA ILE A 67 1.80 -0.66 5.33
C ILE A 67 2.82 0.43 5.05
N TYR A 68 2.37 1.68 5.07
CA TYR A 68 3.25 2.84 5.03
C TYR A 68 3.11 3.63 6.34
N LEU A 69 4.25 3.95 6.96
CA LEU A 69 4.31 4.81 8.13
C LEU A 69 5.06 6.08 7.77
N TYR A 70 4.40 7.22 7.91
CA TYR A 70 4.97 8.53 7.62
C TYR A 70 4.96 9.44 8.83
N ARG A 71 5.95 10.33 8.87
CA ARG A 71 5.98 11.51 9.73
C ARG A 71 5.74 12.76 8.88
N LYS A 72 4.73 13.54 9.23
CA LYS A 72 4.59 14.92 8.75
C LYS A 72 5.63 15.78 9.45
N GLN A 73 6.34 16.62 8.70
CA GLN A 73 7.19 17.64 9.29
C GLN A 73 6.29 18.73 9.89
N GLU A 74 6.60 19.18 11.10
CA GLU A 74 5.98 20.38 11.67
C GLU A 74 6.59 21.58 10.95
N THR A 75 5.75 22.45 10.40
CA THR A 75 6.21 23.72 9.82
C THR A 75 6.80 24.55 10.96
N VAL A 76 8.11 24.80 10.91
CA VAL A 76 8.81 25.71 11.84
C VAL A 76 8.42 27.15 11.53
#